data_AF-A0A537VQN4-F1
#
_entry.id   AF-A0A537VQN4-F1
#
_cell.length_a   1.000
_cell.length_b   1.000
_cell.length_c   1.000
_cell.angle_alpha   90.00
_cell.angle_beta   90.00
_cell.angle_gamma   90.00
#
_symmetry.space_group_name_H-M   'P 1'
#
loop_
_entity.id
_entity.type
_entity.pdbx_description
1 polymer ?
#
loop_
_entity_poly.entity_id
_entity_poly.type
_entity_poly.pdbx_seq_one_letter_code
_entity_poly.pdbx_strand_id
1 'polypeptide(L)'
;FHNYADYALTPPFRCGLARLRELGHERRCAIMCAEAVWWRCHRRIIADYLIAAGETVFHLVGKDRIEPARMTDAATPGPDGSLTYAADTAR
;
A
#
# COMPACT_ATOMS: atom_id res chain seq x y z
N PHE A 1 5.74 10.46 -4.47
CA PHE A 1 5.72 9.71 -3.20
C PHE A 1 5.25 10.55 -2.04
N HIS A 2 5.96 11.60 -1.61
CA HIS A 2 5.54 12.45 -0.48
C HIS A 2 4.09 12.93 -0.60
N ASN A 3 3.71 13.52 -1.74
CA ASN A 3 2.32 13.97 -1.97
C ASN A 3 1.27 12.87 -1.82
N TYR A 4 1.61 11.60 -2.12
CA TYR A 4 0.68 10.50 -1.95
C TYR A 4 0.66 9.98 -0.51
N ALA A 5 1.80 10.02 0.20
CA ALA A 5 1.85 9.73 1.63
C ALA A 5 1.00 10.73 2.43
N ASP A 6 1.09 12.02 2.08
CA ASP A 6 0.25 13.07 2.67
C ASP A 6 -1.23 12.86 2.33
N TYR A 7 -1.54 12.51 1.08
CA TYR A 7 -2.89 12.13 0.68
C TYR A 7 -3.40 10.93 1.48
N ALA A 8 -2.54 9.97 1.82
CA ALA A 8 -2.93 8.79 2.60
C ALA A 8 -3.40 9.12 4.03
N LEU A 9 -3.05 10.32 4.54
CA LEU A 9 -3.55 10.81 5.83
C LEU A 9 -4.97 11.37 5.74
N THR A 10 -5.49 11.60 4.53
CA THR A 10 -6.79 12.27 4.32
C THR A 10 -7.97 11.30 4.45
N PRO A 11 -9.18 11.80 4.81
CA PRO A 11 -10.38 10.98 4.86
C PRO A 11 -10.74 10.27 3.53
N PRO A 12 -10.64 10.91 2.35
CA PRO A 12 -10.91 10.23 1.07
C PRO A 12 -10.07 8.98 0.84
N PHE A 13 -8.78 9.00 1.21
CA PHE A 13 -7.94 7.82 1.12
C PHE A 13 -8.45 6.69 2.02
N ARG A 14 -8.78 7.01 3.27
CA ARG A 14 -9.28 6.01 4.24
C ARG A 14 -10.60 5.39 3.78
N CYS A 15 -11.51 6.17 3.23
CA CYS A 15 -12.75 5.67 2.63
C CYS A 15 -12.44 4.73 1.45
N GLY A 16 -11.51 5.11 0.57
CA GLY A 16 -11.09 4.27 -0.55
C GLY A 16 -10.44 2.95 -0.10
N LEU A 17 -9.60 3.01 0.94
CA LEU A 17 -8.96 1.82 1.52
C LEU A 17 -10.00 0.88 2.16
N ALA A 18 -10.95 1.41 2.92
CA ALA A 18 -12.04 0.62 3.49
C ALA A 18 -12.85 -0.08 2.39
N ARG A 19 -13.20 0.65 1.33
CA ARG A 19 -13.92 0.07 0.19
C ARG A 19 -13.11 -1.01 -0.52
N LEU A 20 -11.80 -0.82 -0.66
CA LEU A 20 -10.93 -1.82 -1.26
C LEU A 20 -10.89 -3.12 -0.42
N ARG A 21 -10.87 -2.99 0.92
CA ARG A 21 -10.90 -4.16 1.82
C ARG A 21 -12.21 -4.92 1.73
N GLU A 22 -13.35 -4.23 1.73
CA GLU A 22 -14.66 -4.85 1.50
C GLU A 22 -14.68 -5.66 0.21
N LEU A 23 -14.24 -5.05 -0.90
CA LEU A 23 -14.14 -5.74 -2.19
C LEU A 23 -13.20 -6.95 -2.16
N GLY A 24 -12.09 -6.86 -1.41
CA GLY A 24 -11.14 -7.95 -1.22
C GLY A 24 -11.67 -9.11 -0.40
N HIS A 25 -12.57 -8.84 0.56
CA HIS A 25 -13.25 -9.87 1.35
C HIS A 25 -14.38 -10.54 0.57
N GLU A 26 -15.03 -9.84 -0.35
CA GLU A 26 -16.06 -10.39 -1.23
C GLU A 26 -15.49 -11.22 -2.38
N ARG A 27 -14.36 -10.80 -2.96
CA ARG A 27 -13.79 -11.40 -4.17
C ARG A 27 -12.29 -11.15 -4.29
N ARG A 28 -11.63 -11.98 -5.10
CA ARG A 28 -10.23 -11.77 -5.50
C ARG A 28 -10.09 -10.41 -6.18
N CYS A 29 -9.42 -9.48 -5.50
CA CYS A 29 -9.20 -8.11 -5.98
C CYS A 29 -7.73 -7.90 -6.37
N ALA A 30 -7.51 -7.16 -7.44
CA ALA A 30 -6.18 -6.71 -7.85
C ALA A 30 -6.22 -5.21 -8.10
N ILE A 31 -5.24 -4.49 -7.54
CA ILE A 31 -5.00 -3.08 -7.83
C ILE A 31 -3.85 -2.97 -8.83
N MET A 32 -4.03 -2.15 -9.87
CA MET A 32 -3.04 -1.93 -10.91
C MET A 32 -2.65 -0.46 -10.93
N CYS A 33 -1.40 -0.18 -11.30
CA CYS A 33 -0.84 1.16 -11.48
C CYS A 33 -0.18 1.20 -12.86
N ALA A 34 -0.02 2.38 -13.46
CA ALA A 34 0.54 2.51 -14.81
C ALA A 34 2.04 2.14 -14.85
N GLU A 35 2.72 2.23 -13.71
CA GLU A 35 4.14 1.93 -13.56
C GLU A 35 4.37 0.43 -13.39
N ALA A 36 5.22 -0.13 -14.24
CA ALA A 36 5.63 -1.54 -14.17
C ALA A 36 6.31 -1.90 -12.83
N VAL A 37 6.98 -0.94 -12.19
CA VAL A 37 7.83 -1.15 -11.01
C VAL A 37 7.13 -0.74 -9.71
N TRP A 38 6.85 -1.70 -8.81
CA TRP A 38 5.99 -1.46 -7.63
C TRP A 38 6.63 -0.57 -6.56
N TRP A 39 7.94 -0.65 -6.37
CA TRP A 39 8.65 0.18 -5.39
C TRP A 39 8.81 1.64 -5.82
N ARG A 40 8.46 1.97 -7.08
CA ARG A 40 8.48 3.34 -7.62
C ARG A 40 7.10 3.96 -7.81
N CYS A 41 6.03 3.26 -7.43
CA CYS A 41 4.68 3.82 -7.53
C CYS A 41 3.90 3.76 -6.22
N HIS A 42 2.77 4.47 -6.21
CA HIS A 42 1.95 4.69 -5.03
C HIS A 42 1.33 3.39 -4.46
N ARG A 43 1.28 2.30 -5.25
CA ARG A 43 0.75 1.00 -4.78
C ARG A 43 1.56 0.40 -3.63
N ARG A 44 2.82 0.81 -3.44
CA ARG A 44 3.60 0.46 -2.24
C ARG A 44 2.91 0.97 -0.97
N ILE A 45 2.50 2.25 -0.97
CA ILE A 45 1.81 2.86 0.17
C ILE A 45 0.49 2.13 0.45
N ILE A 46 -0.31 1.86 -0.59
CA ILE A 46 -1.56 1.10 -0.43
C ILE A 46 -1.29 -0.30 0.15
N ALA A 47 -0.25 -1.00 -0.32
CA ALA A 47 0.12 -2.31 0.20
C ALA A 47 0.51 -2.25 1.68
N ASP A 48 1.30 -1.27 2.11
CA ASP A 48 1.66 -1.09 3.52
C ASP A 48 0.41 -0.89 4.39
N TYR A 49 -0.54 -0.06 3.95
CA TYR A 49 -1.80 0.17 4.66
C TYR A 49 -2.67 -1.09 4.75
N LEU A 50 -2.72 -1.90 3.69
CA LEU A 50 -3.44 -3.17 3.70
C LEU A 50 -2.79 -4.18 4.66
N ILE A 51 -1.45 -4.29 4.64
CA ILE A 51 -0.69 -5.16 5.56
C ILE A 51 -0.89 -4.71 7.01
N ALA A 52 -0.76 -3.40 7.29
CA ALA A 52 -0.99 -2.84 8.62
C ALA A 52 -2.43 -3.06 9.11
N ALA A 53 -3.40 -3.15 8.19
CA ALA A 53 -4.79 -3.49 8.48
C ALA A 53 -5.06 -5.00 8.61
N GLY A 54 -4.02 -5.85 8.49
CA GLY A 54 -4.10 -7.30 8.65
C GLY A 54 -4.41 -8.09 7.38
N GLU A 55 -4.41 -7.46 6.21
CA GLU A 55 -4.70 -8.12 4.94
C GLU A 55 -3.46 -8.83 4.36
N THR A 56 -3.68 -9.96 3.69
CA THR A 56 -2.63 -10.64 2.94
C THR A 56 -2.48 -10.02 1.55
N VAL A 57 -1.31 -9.46 1.25
CA VAL A 57 -1.04 -8.78 -0.02
C VAL A 57 0.06 -9.49 -0.81
N PHE A 58 -0.11 -9.58 -2.12
CA PHE A 58 0.89 -10.14 -3.05
C PHE A 58 1.22 -9.16 -4.16
N HIS A 59 2.49 -9.05 -4.52
CA HIS A 59 2.97 -8.37 -5.71
C HIS A 59 2.94 -9.32 -6.91
N LEU A 60 2.19 -8.94 -7.95
CA LEU A 60 2.21 -9.61 -9.25
C LEU A 60 3.34 -9.00 -10.08
N VAL A 61 4.45 -9.72 -10.21
CA VAL A 61 5.69 -9.25 -10.86
C VAL A 61 5.85 -9.98 -12.19
N GLY A 62 5.36 -9.39 -13.28
CA GLY A 62 5.39 -10.04 -14.60
C GLY A 62 4.35 -11.16 -14.72
N LYS A 63 4.55 -12.07 -15.68
CA LYS A 63 3.52 -13.04 -16.11
C LYS A 63 3.29 -14.17 -15.12
N ASP A 64 4.36 -14.69 -14.53
CA ASP A 64 4.33 -15.95 -13.76
C ASP A 64 5.02 -15.86 -12.38
N ARG A 65 5.24 -14.64 -11.85
CA ARG A 65 5.88 -14.44 -10.55
C ARG A 65 4.97 -13.64 -9.63
N ILE A 66 4.68 -14.24 -8.48
CA ILE A 66 3.87 -13.68 -7.41
C ILE A 66 4.71 -13.72 -6.14
N GLU A 67 4.80 -12.59 -5.43
CA GLU A 67 5.60 -12.48 -4.21
C GLU A 67 4.77 -11.93 -3.06
N PRO A 68 4.87 -12.48 -1.84
CA PRO A 68 4.26 -11.86 -0.67
C PRO A 68 4.79 -10.44 -0.51
N ALA A 69 3.89 -9.47 -0.38
CA ALA A 69 4.28 -8.11 -0.06
C ALA A 69 4.75 -8.05 1.39
N ARG A 70 5.75 -7.21 1.64
CA ARG A 70 6.23 -6.87 2.99
C ARG A 70 6.04 -5.39 3.19
N MET A 71 5.73 -5.02 4.43
CA MET A 71 5.67 -3.62 4.82
C MET A 71 7.03 -2.97 4.54
N THR A 72 7.00 -1.80 3.93
CA THR A 72 8.20 -1.02 3.63
C THR A 72 8.91 -0.65 4.93
N ASP A 73 10.23 -0.83 5.01
CA ASP A 73 11.01 -0.59 6.23
C ASP A 73 10.87 0.86 6.76
N ALA A 74 10.64 1.82 5.86
CA ALA A 74 10.43 3.21 6.21
C ALA A 74 9.03 3.52 6.77
N ALA A 75 8.08 2.58 6.68
CA ALA A 75 6.70 2.78 7.10
C ALA A 75 6.56 2.58 8.62
N THR A 76 6.09 3.62 9.30
CA THR A 76 5.87 3.61 10.75
C THR A 76 4.38 3.75 11.06
N PRO A 77 3.76 2.81 11.80
CA PRO A 77 2.38 2.93 12.24
C PRO A 77 2.15 4.10 13.20
N GLY A 78 1.10 4.87 12.95
CA GLY A 78 0.56 5.89 13.82
C GLY A 78 -0.59 5.37 14.70
N PRO A 79 -0.99 6.13 15.73
CA PRO A 79 -2.00 5.71 16.72
C PRO A 79 -3.41 5.57 16.16
N ASP A 80 -3.67 6.15 14.99
CA ASP A 80 -4.98 6.20 14.31
C ASP A 80 -5.03 5.31 13.06
N GLY A 81 -4.10 4.36 12.95
CA GLY A 81 -3.96 3.50 11.76
C GLY A 81 -3.42 4.24 10.54
N SER A 82 -2.92 5.47 10.69
CA SER A 82 -2.11 6.11 9.65
C SER A 82 -0.72 5.48 9.58
N LEU A 83 -0.05 5.66 8.45
CA LEU A 83 1.36 5.34 8.27
C LEU A 83 2.14 6.60 7.90
N THR A 84 3.26 6.82 8.58
CA THR A 84 4.25 7.83 8.19
C THR A 84 5.45 7.14 7.55
N TYR A 85 6.15 7.87 6.68
CA TYR A 85 7.28 7.34 5.92
C TYR A 85 8.49 8.20 6.18
N ALA A 86 9.51 7.64 6.83
CA ALA A 86 10.78 8.34 6.96
C ALA A 86 11.36 8.60 5.56
N ALA A 87 11.86 9.81 5.34
CA ALA A 87 12.69 10.06 4.16
C ALA A 87 13.91 9.14 4.27
N ASP A 88 14.22 8.43 3.18
CA ASP A 88 15.39 7.57 3.15
C ASP A 88 16.64 8.42 3.40
N THR A 89 17.24 8.27 4.58
CA THR A 89 18.47 8.96 4.95
C THR A 89 19.71 8.22 4.42
N ALA A 90 19.53 7.07 3.76
CA ALA A 90 20.63 6.36 3.11
C ALA A 90 20.86 6.94 1.71
N ARG A 91 22.01 7.60 1.57
CA ARG A 91 22.60 8.04 0.31
C ARG A 91 23.49 6.95 -0.26
#